data_AF-A0A7Z8R310-F1
#
_entry.id   AF-A0A7Z8R310-F1
#
_cell.length_a   1.000
_cell.length_b   1.000
_cell.length_c   1.000
_cell.angle_alpha   90.00
_cell.angle_beta   90.00
_cell.angle_gamma   90.00
#
_symmetry.space_group_name_H-M   'P 1'
#
loop_
_entity.id
_entity.type
_entity.pdbx_description
1 polymer ?
#
loop_
_entity_poly.entity_id
_entity_poly.type
_entity_poly.pdbx_seq_one_letter_code
_entity_poly.pdbx_strand_id
1 'polypeptide(L)'
;MPTLSRIFIYPIKSLAGIEVKQWQVTQTGLKYDRKWMLADDHQQFLSQRRLPKMALLKTQIIDQQLIISAPGQENLALDLNPPETELTREVTVWGDKCQAQEVNQQASQWFRDYLQFPCTLVYQPKKHIRTVDQKYAQSNDQTSFSDGFPFLIVSEASLALLNQQMSLTLSMRRFRPNLVIKDCTAYAEDRWRKISIGGILFRLPKPCARCAIPQIDPDTAISDKEPLRTMAKTRKWNNEVFFGQNALHDDLGTLQVGDTVIINETGSAQPPLE
;
A
#
# COMPACT_ATOMS: atom_id res chain seq x y z
N MET A 1 -8.13 -9.04 23.11
CA MET A 1 -8.72 -9.37 21.80
C MET A 1 -8.03 -8.52 20.75
N PRO A 2 -7.74 -9.04 19.55
CA PRO A 2 -7.06 -8.28 18.53
C PRO A 2 -7.85 -7.02 18.14
N THR A 3 -7.16 -5.91 17.92
CA THR A 3 -7.77 -4.59 17.68
C THR A 3 -7.04 -3.86 16.56
N LEU A 4 -7.78 -3.12 15.71
CA LEU A 4 -7.21 -2.26 14.68
C LEU A 4 -6.50 -1.07 15.35
N SER A 5 -5.16 -1.04 15.32
CA SER A 5 -4.37 0.00 15.99
C SER A 5 -4.06 1.19 15.11
N ARG A 6 -3.87 0.98 13.80
CA ARG A 6 -3.48 2.05 12.85
C ARG A 6 -4.08 1.80 11.47
N ILE A 7 -4.40 2.89 10.79
CA ILE A 7 -4.89 2.89 9.41
C ILE A 7 -3.96 3.80 8.60
N PHE A 8 -3.50 3.31 7.45
CA PHE A 8 -2.71 4.10 6.51
C PHE A 8 -3.32 4.10 5.12
N ILE A 9 -3.32 5.27 4.50
CA ILE A 9 -3.60 5.45 3.07
C ILE A 9 -2.34 5.96 2.38
N TYR A 10 -2.14 5.56 1.14
CA TYR A 10 -1.01 5.99 0.31
C TYR A 10 -1.57 6.52 -1.01
N PRO A 11 -2.01 7.78 -1.05
CA PRO A 11 -2.76 8.31 -2.18
C PRO A 11 -2.04 8.11 -3.52
N ILE A 12 -0.74 8.41 -3.53
CA ILE A 12 0.12 8.20 -4.69
C ILE A 12 0.99 6.96 -4.46
N LYS A 13 0.98 6.04 -5.43
CA LYS A 13 1.82 4.83 -5.40
C LYS A 13 3.28 5.21 -5.13
N SER A 14 3.89 4.51 -4.19
CA SER A 14 5.31 4.67 -3.82
C SER A 14 5.69 5.97 -3.11
N LEU A 15 4.74 6.83 -2.74
CA LEU A 15 5.00 8.00 -1.88
C LEU A 15 4.74 7.67 -0.40
N ALA A 16 5.02 8.62 0.51
CA ALA A 16 4.71 8.45 1.92
C ALA A 16 3.19 8.33 2.15
N GLY A 17 2.81 7.52 3.14
CA GLY A 17 1.41 7.35 3.52
C GLY A 17 0.96 8.33 4.59
N ILE A 18 -0.35 8.49 4.69
CA ILE A 18 -1.04 9.28 5.69
C ILE A 18 -1.61 8.31 6.73
N GLU A 19 -1.26 8.51 8.00
CA GLU A 19 -1.90 7.80 9.10
C GLU A 19 -3.20 8.51 9.49
N VAL A 20 -4.30 7.76 9.56
CA VAL A 20 -5.63 8.28 9.83
C VAL A 20 -6.28 7.53 10.99
N LYS A 21 -7.22 8.19 11.69
CA LYS A 21 -7.98 7.58 12.80
C LYS A 21 -9.21 6.84 12.35
N GLN A 22 -9.80 7.24 11.24
CA GLN A 22 -11.01 6.67 10.68
C GLN A 22 -10.98 6.90 9.17
N TRP A 23 -11.42 5.94 8.36
CA TRP A 23 -11.44 6.11 6.91
C TRP A 23 -12.45 5.20 6.19
N GLN A 24 -12.92 5.66 5.04
CA GLN A 24 -13.91 4.95 4.24
C GLN A 24 -13.26 3.81 3.43
N VAL A 25 -13.91 2.65 3.43
CA VAL A 25 -13.66 1.53 2.51
C VAL A 25 -14.54 1.70 1.28
N THR A 26 -13.92 1.58 0.12
CA THR A 26 -14.51 1.71 -1.23
C THR A 26 -14.22 0.44 -2.02
N GLN A 27 -14.76 0.32 -3.23
CA GLN A 27 -14.59 -0.84 -4.11
C GLN A 27 -13.11 -1.22 -4.31
N THR A 28 -12.21 -0.23 -4.40
CA THR A 28 -10.77 -0.44 -4.64
C THR A 28 -9.91 -0.47 -3.36
N GLY A 29 -10.51 -0.53 -2.17
CA GLY A 29 -9.81 -0.44 -0.88
C GLY A 29 -10.12 0.85 -0.12
N LEU A 30 -9.19 1.33 0.71
CA LEU A 30 -9.36 2.62 1.40
C LEU A 30 -9.53 3.75 0.37
N LYS A 31 -10.46 4.68 0.62
CA LYS A 31 -10.72 5.81 -0.28
C LYS A 31 -9.41 6.55 -0.59
N TYR A 32 -9.18 6.84 -1.87
CA TYR A 32 -7.96 7.48 -2.39
C TYR A 32 -6.67 6.64 -2.36
N ASP A 33 -6.66 5.45 -1.75
CA ASP A 33 -5.45 4.63 -1.68
C ASP A 33 -4.99 4.20 -3.08
N ARG A 34 -3.73 4.55 -3.40
CA ARG A 34 -3.07 4.33 -4.70
C ARG A 34 -3.91 4.74 -5.91
N LYS A 35 -4.75 5.78 -5.78
CA LYS A 35 -5.53 6.34 -6.89
C LYS A 35 -4.68 7.12 -7.89
N TRP A 36 -3.50 7.56 -7.47
CA TRP A 36 -2.51 8.20 -8.34
C TRP A 36 -1.23 7.37 -8.42
N MET A 37 -0.48 7.57 -9.50
CA MET A 37 0.79 6.90 -9.75
C MET A 37 1.66 7.77 -10.65
N LEU A 38 2.98 7.67 -10.51
CA LEU A 38 3.92 8.19 -11.51
C LEU A 38 4.23 7.10 -12.53
N ALA A 39 4.13 7.41 -13.82
CA ALA A 39 4.54 6.56 -14.93
C ALA A 39 5.70 7.20 -15.69
N ASP A 40 6.64 6.38 -16.18
CA ASP A 40 7.72 6.84 -17.08
C ASP A 40 7.25 6.92 -18.54
N ASP A 41 8.17 7.31 -19.43
CA ASP A 41 7.87 7.46 -20.86
C ASP A 41 7.52 6.13 -21.55
N HIS A 42 7.91 4.99 -20.96
CA HIS A 42 7.53 3.64 -21.39
C HIS A 42 6.23 3.15 -20.73
N GLN A 43 5.49 4.06 -20.08
CA GLN A 43 4.23 3.78 -19.38
C GLN A 43 4.37 2.77 -18.24
N GLN A 44 5.57 2.61 -17.70
CA GLN A 44 5.85 1.75 -16.55
C GLN A 44 5.74 2.56 -15.26
N PHE A 45 5.12 1.98 -14.24
CA PHE A 45 5.05 2.62 -12.94
C PHE A 45 6.43 2.90 -12.34
N LEU A 46 6.56 4.03 -11.65
CA LEU A 46 7.71 4.35 -10.83
C LEU A 46 7.52 3.85 -9.40
N SER A 47 8.63 3.42 -8.79
CA SER A 47 8.64 2.99 -7.40
C SER A 47 9.90 3.36 -6.67
N GLN A 48 9.85 3.32 -5.34
CA GLN A 48 10.99 3.58 -4.46
C GLN A 48 12.19 2.65 -4.79
N ARG A 49 11.94 1.47 -5.37
CA ARG A 49 13.02 0.56 -5.81
C ARG A 49 13.90 1.16 -6.90
N ARG A 50 13.28 1.94 -7.79
CA ARG A 50 13.97 2.63 -8.88
C ARG A 50 14.44 4.01 -8.43
N LEU A 51 13.59 4.74 -7.70
CA LEU A 51 13.84 6.10 -7.24
C LEU A 51 13.57 6.19 -5.72
N PRO A 52 14.54 5.84 -4.85
CA PRO A 52 14.35 5.87 -3.40
C PRO A 52 13.87 7.22 -2.87
N LYS A 53 14.28 8.33 -3.51
CA LYS A 53 13.83 9.71 -3.20
C LYS A 53 12.31 9.88 -3.17
N MET A 54 11.54 9.00 -3.84
CA MET A 54 10.08 9.01 -3.76
C MET A 54 9.56 8.79 -2.33
N ALA A 55 10.36 8.21 -1.43
CA ALA A 55 10.02 8.07 -0.02
C ALA A 55 9.93 9.42 0.72
N LEU A 56 10.68 10.44 0.27
CA LEU A 56 10.74 11.77 0.88
C LEU A 56 9.55 12.66 0.51
N LEU A 57 8.79 12.27 -0.51
CA LEU A 57 7.57 12.94 -0.95
C LEU A 57 6.44 12.62 0.03
N LYS A 58 6.12 13.59 0.88
CA LYS A 58 5.06 13.48 1.88
C LYS A 58 3.72 13.84 1.27
N THR A 59 2.67 13.21 1.76
CA THR A 59 1.29 13.47 1.33
C THR A 59 0.44 13.86 2.53
N GLN A 60 -0.54 14.73 2.30
CA GLN A 60 -1.57 15.09 3.28
C GLN A 60 -2.87 15.41 2.53
N ILE A 61 -4.02 15.21 3.18
CA ILE A 61 -5.31 15.66 2.66
C ILE A 61 -5.79 16.84 3.52
N ILE A 62 -6.03 17.98 2.88
CA ILE A 62 -6.50 19.23 3.51
C ILE A 62 -7.56 19.83 2.59
N ASP A 63 -8.71 20.26 3.12
CA ASP A 63 -9.74 21.00 2.37
C ASP A 63 -10.11 20.41 1.00
N GLN A 64 -10.31 19.07 0.94
CA GLN A 64 -10.59 18.32 -0.29
C GLN A 64 -9.48 18.31 -1.35
N GLN A 65 -8.26 18.68 -0.98
CA GLN A 65 -7.08 18.61 -1.82
C GLN A 65 -6.07 17.59 -1.29
N LEU A 66 -5.37 16.93 -2.21
CA LEU A 66 -4.16 16.16 -1.91
C LEU A 66 -2.96 17.11 -2.02
N ILE A 67 -2.30 17.35 -0.90
CA ILE A 67 -1.08 18.15 -0.80
C ILE A 67 0.13 17.23 -0.84
N ILE A 68 1.09 17.56 -1.69
CA ILE A 68 2.38 16.87 -1.81
C ILE A 68 3.48 17.87 -1.47
N SER A 69 4.35 17.50 -0.53
CA SER A 69 5.50 18.30 -0.12
C SER A 69 6.79 17.53 -0.33
N ALA A 70 7.83 18.22 -0.79
CA ALA A 70 9.18 17.68 -0.93
C ALA A 70 10.22 18.64 -0.31
N PRO A 71 11.36 18.13 0.19
CA PRO A 71 12.48 18.97 0.59
C PRO A 71 12.92 19.92 -0.53
N GLY A 72 12.92 21.23 -0.26
CA GLY A 72 13.39 22.26 -1.19
C GLY A 72 12.42 22.59 -2.34
N GLN A 73 11.16 22.17 -2.26
CA GLN A 73 10.12 22.53 -3.23
C GLN A 73 8.91 23.17 -2.55
N GLU A 74 8.21 24.03 -3.28
CA GLU A 74 6.87 24.49 -2.90
C GLU A 74 5.88 23.32 -2.93
N ASN A 75 4.85 23.39 -2.10
CA ASN A 75 3.83 22.34 -2.05
C ASN A 75 3.02 22.29 -3.34
N LEU A 76 2.80 21.09 -3.85
CA LEU A 76 1.86 20.83 -4.94
C LEU A 76 0.49 20.49 -4.34
N ALA A 77 -0.56 21.19 -4.77
CA ALA A 77 -1.94 20.87 -4.42
C ALA A 77 -2.66 20.24 -5.62
N LEU A 78 -3.35 19.13 -5.40
CA LEU A 78 -4.14 18.43 -6.40
C LEU A 78 -5.58 18.28 -5.93
N ASP A 79 -6.53 18.35 -6.86
CA ASP A 79 -7.91 17.95 -6.58
C ASP A 79 -7.96 16.44 -6.28
N LEU A 80 -8.71 16.05 -5.24
CA LEU A 80 -8.95 14.65 -4.92
C LEU A 80 -9.83 13.93 -5.97
N ASN A 81 -10.60 14.70 -6.75
CA ASN A 81 -11.47 14.21 -7.81
C ASN A 81 -11.18 15.01 -9.09
N PRO A 82 -10.00 14.82 -9.71
CA PRO A 82 -9.69 15.52 -10.95
C PRO A 82 -10.77 15.23 -12.01
N PRO A 83 -11.13 16.21 -12.87
CA PRO A 83 -12.10 16.00 -13.94
C PRO A 83 -11.74 14.79 -14.79
N GLU A 84 -12.73 13.94 -15.08
CA GLU A 84 -12.50 12.81 -15.99
C GLU A 84 -12.40 13.31 -17.42
N THR A 85 -11.48 12.70 -18.16
CA THR A 85 -11.29 12.95 -19.59
C THR A 85 -11.36 11.63 -20.36
N GLU A 86 -11.76 11.72 -21.63
CA GLU A 86 -11.72 10.57 -22.54
C GLU A 86 -10.28 10.29 -23.02
N LEU A 87 -9.32 11.18 -22.73
CA LEU A 87 -7.90 11.00 -23.03
C LEU A 87 -7.23 10.14 -21.96
N THR A 88 -7.35 8.82 -22.11
CA THR A 88 -6.62 7.85 -21.28
C THR A 88 -5.43 7.26 -22.03
N ARG A 89 -4.52 6.66 -21.26
CA ARG A 89 -3.39 5.88 -21.75
C ARG A 89 -3.27 4.58 -20.98
N GLU A 90 -2.77 3.55 -21.66
CA GLU A 90 -2.44 2.29 -21.01
C GLU A 90 -1.13 2.44 -20.23
N VAL A 91 -1.16 2.08 -18.95
CA VAL A 91 0.01 2.00 -18.06
C VAL A 91 0.15 0.59 -17.50
N THR A 92 1.37 0.22 -17.15
CA THR A 92 1.68 -1.13 -16.64
C THR A 92 2.08 -1.09 -15.16
N VAL A 93 1.46 -1.96 -14.36
CA VAL A 93 1.79 -2.24 -12.97
C VAL A 93 2.12 -3.73 -12.85
N TRP A 94 3.40 -4.08 -12.70
CA TRP A 94 3.84 -5.49 -12.57
C TRP A 94 3.37 -6.43 -13.68
N GLY A 95 3.36 -5.95 -14.92
CA GLY A 95 2.88 -6.69 -16.09
C GLY A 95 1.36 -6.62 -16.30
N ASP A 96 0.61 -6.14 -15.32
CA ASP A 96 -0.82 -5.87 -15.46
C ASP A 96 -1.05 -4.50 -16.10
N LYS A 97 -1.88 -4.48 -17.14
CA LYS A 97 -2.15 -3.30 -17.96
C LYS A 97 -3.48 -2.68 -17.54
N CYS A 98 -3.47 -1.38 -17.27
CA CYS A 98 -4.68 -0.66 -16.88
C CYS A 98 -4.71 0.74 -17.50
N GLN A 99 -5.90 1.32 -17.60
CA GLN A 99 -6.09 2.66 -18.13
C GLN A 99 -5.86 3.71 -17.04
N ALA A 100 -5.19 4.80 -17.41
CA ALA A 100 -4.95 5.94 -16.56
C ALA A 100 -5.06 7.23 -17.36
N GLN A 101 -5.44 8.32 -16.71
CA GLN A 101 -5.41 9.66 -17.31
C GLN A 101 -4.27 10.47 -16.70
N GLU A 102 -3.61 11.32 -17.48
CA GLU A 102 -2.71 12.32 -16.90
C GLU A 102 -3.52 13.32 -16.07
N VAL A 103 -2.99 13.71 -14.90
CA VAL A 103 -3.66 14.70 -14.04
C VAL A 103 -3.60 16.09 -14.67
N ASN A 104 -2.39 16.60 -14.89
CA ASN A 104 -2.08 17.77 -15.71
C ASN A 104 -0.55 17.93 -15.86
N GLN A 105 -0.13 18.75 -16.81
CA GLN A 105 1.29 18.97 -17.12
C GLN A 105 2.06 19.64 -15.99
N GLN A 106 1.43 20.56 -15.22
CA GLN A 106 2.09 21.28 -14.12
C GLN A 106 2.46 20.32 -12.98
N ALA A 107 1.54 19.43 -12.60
CA ALA A 107 1.76 18.40 -11.60
C ALA A 107 2.86 17.44 -12.05
N SER A 108 2.79 16.97 -13.30
CA SER A 108 3.85 16.13 -13.88
C SER A 108 5.21 16.83 -13.85
N GLN A 109 5.26 18.13 -14.17
CA GLN A 109 6.50 18.91 -14.14
C GLN A 109 7.10 19.02 -12.74
N TRP A 110 6.27 19.29 -11.73
CA TRP A 110 6.71 19.34 -10.34
C TRP A 110 7.43 18.06 -9.89
N PHE A 111 6.90 16.88 -10.27
CA PHE A 111 7.56 15.61 -9.99
C PHE A 111 8.86 15.43 -10.78
N ARG A 112 8.90 15.84 -12.05
CA ARG A 112 10.12 15.81 -12.86
C ARG A 112 11.22 16.66 -12.26
N ASP A 113 10.88 17.86 -11.79
CA ASP A 113 11.82 18.79 -11.17
C ASP A 113 12.38 18.25 -9.86
N TYR A 114 11.57 17.60 -9.03
CA TYR A 114 12.07 17.02 -7.78
C TYR A 114 12.87 15.74 -8.00
N LEU A 115 12.34 14.81 -8.81
CA LEU A 115 12.93 13.49 -9.01
C LEU A 115 14.10 13.50 -9.99
N GLN A 116 14.22 14.55 -10.81
CA GLN A 116 15.19 14.64 -11.91
C GLN A 116 15.06 13.43 -12.85
N PHE A 117 13.81 13.05 -13.13
CA PHE A 117 13.47 11.85 -13.87
C PHE A 117 12.22 12.08 -14.74
N PRO A 118 12.23 11.72 -16.05
CA PRO A 118 11.07 11.84 -16.93
C PRO A 118 9.89 11.02 -16.41
N CYS A 119 8.82 11.70 -16.02
CA CYS A 119 7.62 11.05 -15.52
C CYS A 119 6.37 11.89 -15.75
N THR A 120 5.23 11.20 -15.67
CA THR A 120 3.89 11.75 -15.76
C THR A 120 3.10 11.33 -14.53
N LEU A 121 2.40 12.27 -13.90
CA LEU A 121 1.44 11.94 -12.84
C LEU A 121 0.13 11.50 -13.48
N VAL A 122 -0.26 10.26 -13.21
CA VAL A 122 -1.50 9.68 -13.69
C VAL A 122 -2.47 9.37 -12.56
N TYR A 123 -3.75 9.36 -12.90
CA TYR A 123 -4.88 9.06 -12.01
C TYR A 123 -5.73 7.94 -12.61
N GLN A 124 -6.32 7.10 -11.76
CA GLN A 124 -7.22 6.02 -12.20
C GLN A 124 -8.65 6.54 -12.37
N PRO A 125 -9.15 6.71 -13.60
CA PRO A 125 -10.52 7.16 -13.87
C PRO A 125 -11.56 6.15 -13.37
N LYS A 126 -12.75 6.61 -12.96
CA LYS A 126 -13.80 5.74 -12.37
C LYS A 126 -14.37 4.75 -13.38
N LYS A 127 -14.45 5.14 -14.65
CA LYS A 127 -14.96 4.28 -15.74
C LYS A 127 -14.09 3.04 -15.98
N HIS A 128 -12.82 3.06 -15.60
CA HIS A 128 -11.90 1.95 -15.84
C HIS A 128 -11.60 1.17 -14.56
N ILE A 129 -12.21 -0.01 -14.50
CA ILE A 129 -12.02 -0.95 -13.40
C ILE A 129 -10.74 -1.76 -13.63
N ARG A 130 -9.89 -1.81 -12.61
CA ARG A 130 -8.77 -2.76 -12.54
C ARG A 130 -9.12 -3.85 -11.54
N THR A 131 -9.22 -5.08 -12.01
CA THR A 131 -9.55 -6.25 -11.19
C THR A 131 -8.31 -6.77 -10.46
N VAL A 132 -8.53 -7.44 -9.33
CA VAL A 132 -7.49 -8.25 -8.68
C VAL A 132 -7.30 -9.55 -9.47
N ASP A 133 -6.12 -10.17 -9.36
CA ASP A 133 -5.84 -11.49 -9.95
C ASP A 133 -6.91 -12.52 -9.52
N GLN A 134 -7.66 -13.03 -10.50
CA GLN A 134 -8.79 -13.94 -10.32
C GLN A 134 -8.40 -15.29 -9.70
N LYS A 135 -7.11 -15.63 -9.66
CA LYS A 135 -6.64 -16.78 -8.88
C LYS A 135 -6.91 -16.64 -7.38
N TYR A 136 -6.97 -15.41 -6.87
CA TYR A 136 -7.11 -15.11 -5.44
C TYR A 136 -8.38 -14.35 -5.09
N ALA A 137 -9.18 -13.97 -6.09
CA ALA A 137 -10.22 -12.97 -5.96
C ALA A 137 -11.50 -13.36 -6.71
N GLN A 138 -12.63 -12.80 -6.29
CA GLN A 138 -13.90 -12.87 -6.99
C GLN A 138 -13.89 -11.90 -8.19
N SER A 139 -14.81 -12.08 -9.14
CA SER A 139 -14.83 -11.30 -10.39
C SER A 139 -15.06 -9.79 -10.19
N ASN A 140 -15.66 -9.40 -9.06
CA ASN A 140 -15.96 -8.02 -8.68
C ASN A 140 -14.90 -7.40 -7.76
N ASP A 141 -13.85 -8.14 -7.37
CA ASP A 141 -12.77 -7.62 -6.53
C ASP A 141 -11.88 -6.67 -7.34
N GLN A 142 -11.71 -5.46 -6.83
CA GLN A 142 -11.02 -4.38 -7.54
C GLN A 142 -9.85 -3.83 -6.74
N THR A 143 -8.94 -3.19 -7.46
CA THR A 143 -7.86 -2.42 -6.89
C THR A 143 -7.55 -1.22 -7.76
N SER A 144 -6.81 -0.26 -7.21
CA SER A 144 -6.27 0.88 -7.94
C SER A 144 -4.86 0.56 -8.43
N PHE A 145 -3.90 1.49 -8.34
CA PHE A 145 -2.51 1.23 -8.70
C PHE A 145 -1.73 0.48 -7.61
N SER A 146 -2.38 -0.17 -6.64
CA SER A 146 -1.72 -1.07 -5.69
C SER A 146 -1.02 -2.25 -6.40
N ASP A 147 -0.06 -2.89 -5.74
CA ASP A 147 0.74 -3.96 -6.38
C ASP A 147 -0.09 -5.16 -6.82
N GLY A 148 -1.19 -5.47 -6.11
CA GLY A 148 -2.11 -6.54 -6.51
C GLY A 148 -3.38 -6.61 -5.68
N PHE A 149 -3.36 -6.15 -4.43
CA PHE A 149 -4.50 -6.22 -3.52
C PHE A 149 -4.85 -4.84 -2.95
N PRO A 150 -6.13 -4.59 -2.61
CA PRO A 150 -6.59 -3.32 -2.05
C PRO A 150 -6.11 -3.07 -0.61
N PHE A 151 -5.78 -4.13 0.13
CA PHE A 151 -5.31 -4.02 1.51
C PHE A 151 -4.08 -4.90 1.76
N LEU A 152 -3.21 -4.39 2.64
CA LEU A 152 -2.18 -5.15 3.34
C LEU A 152 -2.41 -5.05 4.84
N ILE A 153 -2.47 -6.19 5.52
CA ILE A 153 -2.66 -6.32 6.97
C ILE A 153 -1.36 -6.82 7.60
N VAL A 154 -0.93 -6.18 8.67
CA VAL A 154 0.28 -6.55 9.43
C VAL A 154 0.00 -6.40 10.93
N SER A 155 0.51 -7.30 11.76
CA SER A 155 0.43 -7.11 13.21
C SER A 155 1.62 -6.35 13.81
N GLU A 156 1.38 -5.58 14.88
CA GLU A 156 2.44 -4.92 15.65
C GLU A 156 3.41 -5.94 16.25
N ALA A 157 2.88 -7.08 16.71
CA ALA A 157 3.67 -8.15 17.29
C ALA A 157 4.65 -8.77 16.27
N SER A 158 4.25 -8.93 15.01
CA SER A 158 5.14 -9.36 13.92
C SER A 158 6.31 -8.40 13.73
N LEU A 159 6.04 -7.09 13.72
CA LEU A 159 7.10 -6.09 13.59
C LEU A 159 8.01 -6.04 14.82
N ALA A 160 7.45 -6.15 16.02
CA ALA A 160 8.21 -6.17 17.26
C ALA A 160 9.20 -7.35 17.30
N LEU A 161 8.74 -8.55 16.92
CA LEU A 161 9.60 -9.73 16.83
C LEU A 161 10.69 -9.57 15.77
N LEU A 162 10.35 -9.04 14.59
CA LEU A 162 11.33 -8.79 13.53
C LEU A 162 12.39 -7.78 13.99
N ASN A 163 11.98 -6.69 14.63
CA ASN A 163 12.87 -5.68 15.23
C ASN A 163 13.81 -6.30 16.28
N GLN A 164 13.30 -7.16 17.16
CA GLN A 164 14.09 -7.89 18.13
C GLN A 164 15.15 -8.78 17.45
N GLN A 165 14.77 -9.52 16.42
CA GLN A 165 15.69 -10.39 15.66
C GLN A 165 16.81 -9.61 14.97
N MET A 166 16.56 -8.36 14.58
CA MET A 166 17.54 -7.47 13.97
C MET A 166 18.36 -6.66 14.99
N SER A 167 17.90 -6.56 16.24
CA SER A 167 18.37 -5.55 17.21
C SER A 167 18.25 -4.12 16.66
N LEU A 168 17.16 -3.82 15.94
CA LEU A 168 16.86 -2.53 15.33
C LEU A 168 15.46 -2.06 15.71
N THR A 169 15.16 -0.78 15.49
CA THR A 169 13.80 -0.23 15.65
C THR A 169 13.30 0.31 14.30
N LEU A 170 12.78 -0.57 13.45
CA LEU A 170 12.17 -0.18 12.19
C LEU A 170 10.71 0.26 12.37
N SER A 171 10.32 1.28 11.61
CA SER A 171 8.93 1.76 11.56
C SER A 171 8.06 0.88 10.65
N MET A 172 6.81 0.66 11.06
CA MET A 172 5.78 0.00 10.24
C MET A 172 5.61 0.63 8.85
N ARG A 173 5.93 1.93 8.71
CA ARG A 173 5.93 2.68 7.44
C ARG A 173 6.74 2.01 6.33
N ARG A 174 7.80 1.25 6.67
CA ARG A 174 8.64 0.51 5.71
C ARG A 174 7.89 -0.63 5.01
N PHE A 175 6.94 -1.25 5.71
CA PHE A 175 6.14 -2.38 5.16
C PHE A 175 4.89 -1.91 4.42
N ARG A 176 4.52 -0.63 4.60
CA ARG A 176 3.43 0.05 3.91
C ARG A 176 2.05 -0.65 4.04
N PRO A 177 1.67 -1.20 5.23
CA PRO A 177 0.36 -1.80 5.40
C PRO A 177 -0.75 -0.76 5.32
N ASN A 178 -1.95 -1.18 4.99
CA ASN A 178 -3.14 -0.34 5.13
C ASN A 178 -3.72 -0.44 6.54
N LEU A 179 -3.73 -1.65 7.11
CA LEU A 179 -4.33 -1.92 8.41
C LEU A 179 -3.27 -2.58 9.32
N VAL A 180 -3.11 -2.03 10.52
CA VAL A 180 -2.21 -2.58 11.54
C VAL A 180 -3.03 -3.10 12.71
N ILE A 181 -2.77 -4.33 13.12
CA ILE A 181 -3.50 -4.99 14.19
C ILE A 181 -2.59 -5.20 15.40
N LYS A 182 -3.11 -4.92 16.59
CA LYS A 182 -2.42 -5.19 17.87
C LYS A 182 -3.16 -6.25 18.68
N ASP A 183 -2.63 -6.57 19.86
CA ASP A 183 -3.23 -7.51 20.81
C ASP A 183 -3.42 -8.94 20.26
N CYS A 184 -2.44 -9.38 19.47
CA CYS A 184 -2.28 -10.74 18.96
C CYS A 184 -0.81 -11.20 19.07
N THR A 185 -0.55 -12.50 18.93
CA THR A 185 0.81 -13.03 18.91
C THR A 185 1.51 -12.67 17.60
N ALA A 186 2.85 -12.66 17.61
CA ALA A 186 3.62 -12.41 16.39
C ALA A 186 3.23 -13.42 15.29
N TYR A 187 3.06 -12.91 14.07
CA TYR A 187 2.64 -13.65 12.89
C TYR A 187 1.29 -14.38 13.00
N ALA A 188 0.43 -14.01 13.97
CA ALA A 188 -0.92 -14.55 14.07
C ALA A 188 -1.71 -14.37 12.76
N GLU A 189 -1.45 -13.28 12.03
CA GLU A 189 -2.08 -12.98 10.75
C GLU A 189 -1.89 -14.06 9.69
N ASP A 190 -0.81 -14.85 9.74
CA ASP A 190 -0.53 -15.91 8.75
C ASP A 190 -1.58 -17.02 8.75
N ARG A 191 -2.29 -17.18 9.86
CA ARG A 191 -3.32 -18.20 10.04
C ARG A 191 -4.72 -17.68 9.75
N TRP A 192 -4.91 -16.37 9.62
CA TRP A 192 -6.23 -15.81 9.37
C TRP A 192 -6.63 -16.05 7.91
N ARG A 193 -7.90 -16.40 7.70
CA ARG A 193 -8.51 -16.58 6.37
C ARG A 193 -9.66 -15.62 6.17
N LYS A 194 -10.46 -15.45 7.21
CA LYS A 194 -11.51 -14.44 7.25
C LYS A 194 -11.48 -13.73 8.59
N ILE A 195 -11.54 -12.40 8.55
CA ILE A 195 -11.66 -11.55 9.74
C ILE A 195 -12.73 -10.50 9.51
N SER A 196 -13.31 -9.98 10.57
CA SER A 196 -14.19 -8.81 10.51
C SER A 196 -13.59 -7.67 11.32
N ILE A 197 -13.62 -6.45 10.76
CA ILE A 197 -13.14 -5.23 11.42
C ILE A 197 -14.18 -4.14 11.19
N GLY A 198 -14.72 -3.54 12.25
CA GLY A 198 -15.75 -2.51 12.13
C GLY A 198 -17.02 -2.99 11.39
N GLY A 199 -17.34 -4.28 11.48
CA GLY A 199 -18.45 -4.91 10.75
C GLY A 199 -18.17 -5.27 9.29
N ILE A 200 -17.00 -4.92 8.74
CA ILE A 200 -16.60 -5.24 7.36
C ILE A 200 -15.89 -6.59 7.34
N LEU A 201 -16.32 -7.51 6.48
CA LEU A 201 -15.66 -8.81 6.29
C LEU A 201 -14.45 -8.68 5.34
N PHE A 202 -13.33 -9.29 5.74
CA PHE A 202 -12.11 -9.37 4.96
C PHE A 202 -11.72 -10.82 4.70
N ARG A 203 -11.31 -11.11 3.46
CA ARG A 203 -10.69 -12.38 3.03
C ARG A 203 -9.18 -12.18 2.88
N LEU A 204 -8.38 -13.10 3.44
CA LEU A 204 -6.92 -13.07 3.40
C LEU A 204 -6.40 -14.24 2.55
N PRO A 205 -6.34 -14.08 1.21
CA PRO A 205 -6.09 -15.21 0.32
C PRO A 205 -4.62 -15.65 0.25
N LYS A 206 -3.66 -14.77 0.57
CA LYS A 206 -2.23 -15.10 0.51
C LYS A 206 -1.34 -14.12 1.30
N PRO A 207 -0.15 -14.59 1.73
CA PRO A 207 0.87 -13.74 2.33
C PRO A 207 1.44 -12.73 1.33
N CYS A 208 1.96 -11.63 1.88
CA CYS A 208 2.59 -10.56 1.11
C CYS A 208 4.09 -10.85 0.93
N ALA A 209 4.48 -11.22 -0.30
CA ALA A 209 5.87 -11.30 -0.69
C ALA A 209 6.50 -9.91 -0.66
N ARG A 210 7.67 -9.77 -0.04
CA ARG A 210 8.35 -8.48 0.15
C ARG A 210 9.44 -8.28 -0.90
N CYS A 211 9.32 -7.17 -1.61
CA CYS A 211 10.37 -6.64 -2.48
C CYS A 211 11.38 -5.80 -1.67
N ALA A 212 12.30 -5.11 -2.35
CA ALA A 212 13.32 -4.23 -1.76
C ALA A 212 12.78 -3.01 -0.98
N ILE A 213 11.53 -2.60 -1.14
CA ILE A 213 11.01 -1.33 -0.55
C ILE A 213 11.21 -1.23 0.98
N PRO A 214 10.98 -2.26 1.80
CA PRO A 214 11.20 -2.16 3.25
C PRO A 214 12.63 -1.80 3.68
N GLN A 215 13.61 -2.00 2.78
CA GLN A 215 15.01 -1.61 3.02
C GLN A 215 15.23 -0.10 3.00
N ILE A 216 14.34 0.63 2.33
CA ILE A 216 14.46 2.07 2.13
C ILE A 216 13.90 2.79 3.36
N ASP A 217 14.71 3.65 3.95
CA ASP A 217 14.28 4.50 5.05
C ASP A 217 13.29 5.57 4.56
N PRO A 218 12.09 5.66 5.17
CA PRO A 218 11.06 6.59 4.71
C PRO A 218 11.41 8.06 4.95
N ASP A 219 12.33 8.37 5.85
CA ASP A 219 12.68 9.73 6.23
C ASP A 219 13.99 10.20 5.55
N THR A 220 14.87 9.27 5.15
CA THR A 220 16.17 9.62 4.51
C THR A 220 16.34 9.09 3.08
N ALA A 221 15.46 8.20 2.62
CA ALA A 221 15.59 7.46 1.36
C ALA A 221 16.85 6.60 1.22
N ILE A 222 17.62 6.42 2.30
CA ILE A 222 18.79 5.54 2.32
C ILE A 222 18.32 4.08 2.39
N SER A 223 18.87 3.24 1.53
CA SER A 223 18.60 1.80 1.53
C SER A 223 19.65 1.04 2.33
N ASP A 224 19.21 0.08 3.13
CA ASP A 224 20.07 -0.87 3.85
C ASP A 224 19.78 -2.33 3.42
N LYS A 225 20.48 -3.33 3.96
CA LYS A 225 20.19 -4.74 3.74
C LYS A 225 19.01 -5.22 4.60
N GLU A 226 18.82 -4.63 5.78
CA GLU A 226 17.68 -4.93 6.65
C GLU A 226 16.41 -4.17 6.20
N PRO A 227 15.20 -4.74 6.37
CA PRO A 227 14.89 -5.98 7.08
C PRO A 227 15.00 -7.26 6.23
N LEU A 228 15.27 -7.16 4.93
CA LEU A 228 15.19 -8.33 4.06
C LEU A 228 16.27 -9.38 4.35
N ARG A 229 17.44 -8.98 4.86
CA ARG A 229 18.47 -9.94 5.27
C ARG A 229 17.98 -10.84 6.40
N THR A 230 17.36 -10.29 7.44
CA THR A 230 16.78 -11.08 8.53
C THR A 230 15.56 -11.87 8.06
N MET A 231 14.66 -11.24 7.29
CA MET A 231 13.50 -11.94 6.73
C MET A 231 13.89 -13.09 5.79
N ALA A 232 14.99 -13.01 5.07
CA ALA A 232 15.49 -14.11 4.25
C ALA A 232 15.92 -15.33 5.06
N LYS A 233 16.21 -15.17 6.35
CA LYS A 233 16.55 -16.25 7.28
C LYS A 233 15.32 -16.81 7.99
N THR A 234 14.41 -15.92 8.41
CA THR A 234 13.31 -16.29 9.31
C THR A 234 11.96 -16.42 8.61
N ARG A 235 11.81 -15.81 7.43
CA ARG A 235 10.52 -15.63 6.73
C ARG A 235 10.56 -16.04 5.25
N LYS A 236 11.53 -16.86 4.85
CA LYS A 236 11.71 -17.29 3.46
C LYS A 236 10.93 -18.58 3.17
N TRP A 237 10.16 -18.59 2.10
CA TRP A 237 9.47 -19.79 1.58
C TRP A 237 9.39 -19.69 0.05
N ASN A 238 9.58 -20.80 -0.67
CA ASN A 238 9.55 -20.82 -2.15
C ASN A 238 10.34 -19.69 -2.84
N ASN A 239 11.56 -19.41 -2.34
CA ASN A 239 12.45 -18.34 -2.82
C ASN A 239 11.95 -16.89 -2.66
N GLU A 240 10.82 -16.67 -2.01
CA GLU A 240 10.32 -15.35 -1.63
C GLU A 240 10.40 -15.15 -0.11
N VAL A 241 10.33 -13.90 0.34
CA VAL A 241 10.30 -13.54 1.76
C VAL A 241 8.98 -12.86 2.09
N PHE A 242 8.37 -13.21 3.22
CA PHE A 242 6.98 -12.82 3.51
C PHE A 242 6.82 -12.03 4.80
N PHE A 243 5.98 -11.00 4.76
CA PHE A 243 5.58 -10.24 5.94
C PHE A 243 4.25 -9.52 5.71
N GLY A 244 3.27 -9.81 6.56
CA GLY A 244 1.88 -9.37 6.40
C GLY A 244 1.08 -10.20 5.41
N GLN A 245 -0.22 -9.97 5.40
CA GLN A 245 -1.20 -10.67 4.58
C GLN A 245 -1.91 -9.70 3.64
N ASN A 246 -2.02 -10.08 2.36
CA ASN A 246 -2.87 -9.34 1.45
C ASN A 246 -4.33 -9.62 1.80
N ALA A 247 -5.19 -8.61 1.68
CA ALA A 247 -6.60 -8.74 2.01
C ALA A 247 -7.51 -8.13 0.94
N LEU A 248 -8.68 -8.75 0.81
CA LEU A 248 -9.85 -8.32 0.05
C LEU A 248 -10.98 -8.03 1.04
N HIS A 249 -11.94 -7.21 0.64
CA HIS A 249 -13.09 -6.84 1.46
C HIS A 249 -14.37 -7.23 0.73
N ASP A 250 -15.38 -7.64 1.48
CA ASP A 250 -16.68 -8.04 0.92
C ASP A 250 -17.76 -6.96 1.11
N ASP A 251 -17.49 -5.96 1.97
CA ASP A 251 -18.43 -4.89 2.32
C ASP A 251 -17.75 -3.51 2.28
N LEU A 252 -18.56 -2.50 1.93
CA LEU A 252 -18.18 -1.10 2.09
C LEU A 252 -18.50 -0.63 3.51
N GLY A 253 -17.83 0.42 3.95
CA GLY A 253 -18.11 0.98 5.26
C GLY A 253 -17.02 1.93 5.70
N THR A 254 -16.89 2.09 7.01
CA THR A 254 -15.88 2.94 7.62
C THR A 254 -15.15 2.15 8.68
N LEU A 255 -13.82 2.16 8.60
CA LEU A 255 -12.95 1.58 9.62
C LEU A 255 -12.50 2.68 10.57
N GLN A 256 -12.39 2.34 11.86
CA GLN A 256 -11.90 3.23 12.90
C GLN A 256 -10.83 2.54 13.75
N VAL A 257 -9.77 3.28 14.07
CA VAL A 257 -8.79 2.82 15.06
C VAL A 257 -9.49 2.54 16.39
N GLY A 258 -9.28 1.35 16.91
CA GLY A 258 -10.01 0.82 18.08
C GLY A 258 -11.07 -0.22 17.72
N ASP A 259 -11.42 -0.39 16.43
CA ASP A 259 -12.32 -1.44 16.01
C ASP A 259 -11.79 -2.82 16.43
N THR A 260 -12.67 -3.63 17.02
CA THR A 260 -12.36 -5.01 17.37
C THR A 260 -12.18 -5.83 16.10
N VAL A 261 -11.16 -6.67 16.09
CA VAL A 261 -10.92 -7.64 15.02
C VAL A 261 -11.45 -9.00 15.46
N ILE A 262 -12.47 -9.48 14.78
CA ILE A 262 -13.06 -10.81 15.00
C ILE A 262 -12.42 -11.77 14.00
N ILE A 263 -11.84 -12.86 14.49
CA ILE A 263 -11.26 -13.91 13.66
C ILE A 263 -12.37 -14.91 13.32
N ASN A 264 -12.89 -14.83 12.09
CA ASN A 264 -14.02 -15.66 11.66
C ASN A 264 -13.58 -17.04 11.17
N GLU A 265 -12.40 -17.13 10.55
CA GLU A 265 -11.87 -18.37 9.99
C GLU A 265 -10.35 -18.39 10.07
N THR A 266 -9.79 -19.50 10.53
CA THR A 266 -8.34 -19.76 10.57
C THR A 266 -7.97 -20.99 9.75
N GLY A 267 -6.72 -21.04 9.27
CA GLY A 267 -6.15 -22.20 8.60
C GLY A 267 -4.70 -22.50 9.02
N SER A 268 -4.02 -23.31 8.21
CA SER A 268 -2.57 -23.49 8.30
C SER A 268 -1.84 -22.14 8.19
N ALA A 269 -0.61 -22.02 8.69
CA ALA A 269 0.14 -20.80 8.45
C ALA A 269 0.40 -20.62 6.94
N GLN A 270 0.23 -19.40 6.43
CA GLN A 270 0.65 -19.01 5.10
C GLN A 270 1.49 -17.73 5.19
N PRO A 271 2.81 -17.79 4.93
CA PRO A 271 3.56 -18.97 4.48
C PRO A 271 3.58 -20.08 5.56
N PRO A 272 3.77 -21.36 5.18
CA PRO A 272 3.81 -22.48 6.13
C PRO A 272 5.16 -22.52 6.87
N LEU A 273 5.39 -21.48 7.66
CA LEU A 273 6.57 -21.29 8.49
C LEU A 273 6.17 -21.47 9.97
N GLU A 274 7.13 -21.95 10.75
CA GLU A 274 7.00 -22.11 12.20
C GLU A 274 7.21 -20.79 12.95
#